data_AF-A0A2A5T301-F1
#
_entry.id   AF-A0A2A5T301-F1
#
_cell.length_a   1.000
_cell.length_b   1.000
_cell.length_c   1.000
_cell.angle_alpha   90.00
_cell.angle_beta   90.00
_cell.angle_gamma   90.00
#
_symmetry.space_group_name_H-M   'P 1'
#
loop_
_entity.id
_entity.type
_entity.pdbx_description
1 polymer ?
#
loop_
_entity_poly.entity_id
_entity_poly.type
_entity_poly.pdbx_seq_one_letter_code
_entity_poly.pdbx_strand_id
1 'polypeptide(L)' 'MNDLDTFFINVDDFCQTFLPAWKKHLTSSGVKQRNKPLRISVSEVMIGIAFHQSEYRDLKTYYIHFVCRYLYQQIS' A
#
# COMPACT_ATOMS: atom_id res chain seq x y z
N MET A 1 2.25 10.93 15.93
CA MET A 1 2.21 10.36 14.58
C MET A 1 3.29 9.30 14.53
N ASN A 2 2.92 8.03 14.42
CA ASN A 2 3.93 6.96 14.35
C ASN A 2 4.58 6.96 12.95
N ASP A 3 5.76 6.37 12.85
CA ASP A 3 6.48 6.24 11.56
C ASP A 3 5.61 5.55 10.49
N LEU A 4 4.86 4.55 10.92
CA LEU A 4 3.94 3.80 10.07
C LEU A 4 2.72 4.64 9.61
N ASP A 5 2.12 5.48 10.48
CA ASP A 5 1.04 6.41 10.08
C ASP A 5 1.51 7.34 8.97
N THR A 6 2.70 7.92 9.16
CA THR A 6 3.29 8.87 8.22
C THR A 6 3.55 8.20 6.88
N PHE A 7 4.08 6.98 6.89
CA PHE A 7 4.26 6.17 5.70
C PHE A 7 2.92 5.92 4.97
N PHE A 8 1.88 5.48 5.68
CA PHE A 8 0.59 5.21 5.08
C PHE A 8 -0.02 6.46 4.43
N ILE A 9 0.05 7.61 5.11
CA ILE A 9 -0.45 8.88 4.58
C ILE A 9 0.29 9.28 3.30
N ASN A 10 1.63 9.20 3.30
CA ASN A 10 2.43 9.56 2.12
C ASN A 10 2.11 8.67 0.91
N VAL A 11 1.89 7.38 1.12
CA VAL A 11 1.53 6.46 0.03
C VAL A 11 0.12 6.76 -0.48
N ASP A 12 -0.83 7.08 0.41
CA ASP A 12 -2.19 7.44 0.00
C ASP A 12 -2.21 8.74 -0.83
N ASP A 13 -1.56 9.80 -0.36
CA ASP A 13 -1.43 11.08 -1.07
C ASP A 13 -0.76 10.92 -2.44
N PHE A 14 0.29 10.10 -2.51
CA PHE A 14 0.92 9.74 -3.78
C PHE A 14 -0.08 9.05 -4.71
N CYS A 15 -0.81 8.04 -4.22
CA CYS A 15 -1.78 7.29 -5.01
C CYS A 15 -2.93 8.17 -5.53
N GLN A 16 -3.41 9.13 -4.73
CA GLN A 16 -4.43 10.08 -5.14
C GLN A 16 -4.01 10.89 -6.39
N THR A 17 -2.72 11.23 -6.48
CA THR A 17 -2.18 11.99 -7.62
C THR A 17 -1.79 11.08 -8.78
N PHE A 18 -1.15 9.95 -8.50
CA PHE A 18 -0.56 9.06 -9.50
C PHE A 18 -1.61 8.23 -10.25
N LEU A 19 -2.59 7.64 -9.55
CA LEU A 19 -3.55 6.71 -10.17
C LEU A 19 -4.39 7.36 -11.28
N PRO A 20 -4.91 8.60 -11.13
CA PRO A 20 -5.63 9.27 -12.21
C PRO A 20 -4.74 9.55 -13.43
N ALA A 21 -3.51 10.02 -13.21
CA ALA A 21 -2.55 10.29 -14.27
C ALA A 21 -2.17 9.00 -15.03
N TRP A 22 -1.91 7.93 -14.30
CA TRP A 22 -1.64 6.60 -14.84
C TRP A 22 -2.81 6.07 -15.67
N LYS A 23 -4.03 6.16 -15.16
CA LYS A 23 -5.24 5.75 -15.88
C LYS A 23 -5.42 6.55 -17.18
N LYS A 24 -5.22 7.86 -17.15
CA LYS A 24 -5.26 8.72 -18.35
C LYS A 24 -4.24 8.27 -19.39
N HIS A 25 -3.00 8.01 -18.96
CA HIS A 25 -1.94 7.50 -19.83
C HIS A 25 -2.34 6.17 -20.49
N LEU A 26 -2.83 5.20 -19.71
CA LEU A 26 -3.30 3.91 -20.24
C LEU A 26 -4.41 4.06 -21.28
N THR A 27 -5.38 4.95 -21.06
CA THR A 27 -6.47 5.19 -22.03
C THR A 27 -5.99 5.88 -23.32
N SER A 28 -4.95 6.71 -23.24
CA SER A 28 -4.38 7.41 -24.40
C SER A 28 -3.55 6.51 -25.33
N SER A 29 -3.04 5.39 -24.82
CA SER A 29 -2.17 4.49 -25.59
C SER A 29 -2.89 3.74 -26.72
N GLY A 30 -4.24 3.76 -26.76
CA GLY A 30 -5.05 3.00 -27.72
C GLY A 30 -5.01 1.48 -27.53
N VAL A 31 -4.13 0.97 -26.66
CA VAL A 31 -4.02 -0.45 -26.32
C VAL A 31 -5.15 -0.81 -25.36
N LYS A 32 -6.07 -1.68 -25.80
CA LYS A 32 -7.10 -2.26 -24.93
C LYS A 32 -6.44 -3.11 -23.85
N GLN A 33 -6.25 -2.53 -22.67
CA GLN A 33 -5.83 -3.27 -21.48
C GLN A 33 -7.03 -3.70 -20.65
N ARG A 34 -6.92 -4.87 -20.02
CA ARG A 34 -7.96 -5.41 -19.14
C ARG A 34 -8.04 -4.56 -17.87
N ASN A 35 -9.10 -3.77 -17.72
CA ASN A 35 -9.39 -3.06 -16.48
C ASN A 35 -10.11 -3.98 -15.49
N LYS A 36 -9.35 -4.88 -14.83
CA LYS A 36 -9.87 -5.74 -13.76
C LYS A 36 -9.43 -5.16 -12.41
N PRO A 37 -10.33 -5.03 -11.43
CA PRO A 37 -9.92 -4.64 -10.09
C PRO A 37 -8.88 -5.63 -9.55
N LEU A 38 -7.87 -5.07 -8.88
CA LEU A 38 -6.89 -5.84 -8.14
C LEU A 38 -7.61 -6.70 -7.09
N ARG A 39 -7.16 -7.94 -6.93
CA ARG A 39 -7.65 -8.81 -5.83
C ARG A 39 -7.02 -8.44 -4.50
N ILE A 40 -5.92 -7.70 -4.55
CA ILE A 40 -5.22 -7.17 -3.39
C ILE A 40 -5.79 -5.78 -3.08
N SER A 41 -6.12 -5.56 -1.82
CA SER A 41 -6.55 -4.27 -1.30
C SER A 41 -5.40 -3.26 -1.29
N VAL A 42 -5.72 -1.97 -1.26
CA VAL A 42 -4.72 -0.90 -1.16
C VAL A 42 -3.89 -1.06 0.13
N SER A 43 -4.55 -1.39 1.24
CA SER A 43 -3.88 -1.63 2.52
C SER A 43 -2.88 -2.79 2.47
N GLU A 44 -3.19 -3.89 1.77
CA GLU A 44 -2.26 -5.00 1.58
C GLU A 44 -1.04 -4.59 0.72
N VAL A 45 -1.23 -3.76 -0.31
CA VAL A 45 -0.11 -3.21 -1.10
C VAL A 45 0.78 -2.34 -0.22
N MET A 46 0.19 -1.46 0.60
CA MET A 46 0.93 -0.59 1.51
C MET A 46 1.73 -1.40 2.54
N ILE A 47 1.11 -2.43 3.13
CA ILE A 47 1.80 -3.37 4.05
C ILE A 47 2.98 -4.04 3.35
N GLY A 48 2.83 -4.41 2.08
CA GLY A 48 3.92 -4.99 1.28
C GLY A 48 5.08 -4.02 1.03
N ILE A 49 4.79 -2.74 0.75
CA ILE A 49 5.84 -1.71 0.58
C ILE A 49 6.54 -1.43 1.91
N ALA A 50 5.79 -1.28 3.00
CA ALA A 50 6.35 -1.09 4.35
C ALA A 50 7.20 -2.30 4.77
N PHE A 51 6.75 -3.52 4.47
CA PHE A 51 7.52 -4.74 4.68
C PHE A 51 8.85 -4.72 3.92
N HIS A 52 8.85 -4.30 2.65
CA HIS A 52 10.07 -4.23 1.85
C HIS A 52 11.07 -3.20 2.42
N GLN A 53 10.58 -2.13 3.06
CA GLN A 53 11.43 -1.14 3.73
C GLN A 53 11.88 -1.61 5.13
N SER A 54 11.22 -2.64 5.66
CA SER A 54 11.55 -3.23 6.94
C SER A 54 12.70 -4.24 6.81
N GLU A 55 13.48 -4.42 7.86
CA GLU A 55 14.57 -5.40 7.91
C GLU A 55 14.09 -6.83 8.26
N TYR A 56 12.78 -7.09 8.17
CA TYR A 56 12.22 -8.41 8.46
C TYR A 56 12.49 -9.39 7.32
N ARG A 57 12.82 -10.63 7.68
CA ARG A 57 13.14 -11.69 6.70
C ARG A 57 11.91 -12.27 5.99
N ASP A 58 10.75 -12.27 6.65
CA ASP A 58 9.52 -12.83 6.10
C ASP A 58 8.30 -12.01 6.52
N LEU A 59 7.31 -11.98 5.62
CA LEU A 59 6.11 -11.18 5.78
C LEU A 59 5.26 -11.61 6.98
N LYS A 60 5.29 -12.91 7.34
CA LYS A 60 4.47 -13.45 8.43
C LYS A 60 4.98 -12.91 9.77
N THR A 61 6.29 -12.93 9.98
CA THR A 61 6.92 -12.39 11.19
C THR A 61 6.70 -10.89 11.29
N TYR A 62 6.90 -10.14 10.19
CA TYR A 62 6.60 -8.70 10.14
C TYR A 62 5.14 -8.40 10.52
N TYR A 63 4.20 -9.10 9.90
CA TYR A 63 2.77 -8.85 10.11
C TYR A 63 2.36 -9.11 11.57
N ILE A 64 2.74 -10.26 12.13
CA ILE A 64 2.36 -10.64 13.49
C ILE A 64 3.03 -9.74 14.55
N HIS A 65 4.33 -9.48 14.41
CA HIS A 65 5.10 -8.83 15.48
C HIS A 65 5.08 -7.30 15.40
N PHE A 66 4.83 -6.73 14.23
CA PHE A 66 4.83 -5.28 14.03
C PHE A 66 3.41 -4.77 13.72
N VAL A 67 2.81 -5.22 12.60
CA VAL A 67 1.52 -4.68 12.13
C VAL A 67 0.38 -4.99 13.10
N CYS A 68 0.23 -6.23 13.58
CA CYS A 68 -0.84 -6.57 14.52
C CYS A 68 -0.70 -5.82 15.85
N ARG A 69 0.52 -5.65 16.37
CA ARG A 69 0.76 -4.91 17.62
C ARG A 69 0.43 -3.44 17.46
N TYR A 70 0.82 -2.87 16.32
CA TYR A 70 0.48 -1.51 15.96
C TYR A 70 -1.03 -1.29 15.93
N LEU A 71 -1.78 -2.15 15.21
CA LEU A 71 -3.23 -2.04 15.10
C LEU A 71 -3.91 -2.20 16.46
N TYR A 72 -3.42 -3.10 17.32
CA TYR A 72 -3.95 -3.26 18.67
C TYR A 72 -3.78 -1.99 19.52
N GLN A 73 -2.63 -1.33 19.41
CA GLN A 73 -2.35 -0.07 20.12
C GLN A 73 -3.21 1.11 19.63
N GLN A 74 -3.65 1.09 18.37
CA GLN A 74 -4.49 2.15 17.80
C GLN A 74 -5.99 2.00 18.16
N ILE A 75 -6.41 0.80 18.57
CA ILE A 75 -7.82 0.48 18.87
C ILE A 75 -8.09 0.47 20.39
N SER A 76 -7.05 0.30 21.21
CA SER A 76 -7.13 0.36 22.68
C SER A 76 -7.01 1.78 23.21
#